data_AF-A0A7R9JWB9-F1
#
_entry.id   AF-A0A7R9JWB9-F1
#
_cell.length_a   1.000
_cell.length_b   1.000
_cell.length_c   1.000
_cell.angle_alpha   90.00
_cell.angle_beta   90.00
_cell.angle_gamma   90.00
#
_symmetry.space_group_name_H-M   'P 1'
#
loop_
_entity.id
_entity.type
_entity.pdbx_description
1 polymer ?
#
loop_
_entity_poly.entity_id
_entity_poly.type
_entity_poly.pdbx_seq_one_letter_code
_entity_poly.pdbx_strand_id
1 'polypeptide(L)'
;MQIRHFTKVSHLLNLKAFERRLTEVIACLQPSTNRWRILLAVISICTAVGAWHWITDPHTSAVSFTQSLWNHPFFTLASIILVVLFVLGIHKRVIAPSIITSRTRAVLGDFNMSCDDTGKLILKPRPTTT
;
A
#
# COMPACT_ATOMS: atom_id res chain seq x y z
N MET A 1 8.44 -39.79 -26.00
CA MET A 1 9.16 -38.56 -25.58
C MET A 1 8.33 -37.28 -25.81
N GLN A 2 7.43 -37.24 -26.79
CA GLN A 2 6.64 -36.06 -27.18
C GLN A 2 5.62 -35.57 -26.13
N ILE A 3 5.02 -36.49 -25.36
CA ILE A 3 3.98 -36.17 -24.35
C ILE A 3 4.54 -35.30 -23.22
N ARG A 4 5.76 -35.61 -22.72
CA ARG A 4 6.41 -34.81 -21.67
C ARG A 4 6.78 -33.40 -22.12
N HIS A 5 7.11 -33.24 -23.39
CA HIS A 5 7.38 -31.93 -23.97
C HIS A 5 6.11 -31.08 -24.04
N PHE A 6 4.99 -31.69 -24.45
CA PHE A 6 3.69 -31.02 -24.50
C PHE A 6 3.22 -30.56 -23.12
N THR A 7 3.28 -31.43 -22.09
CA THR A 7 2.91 -31.07 -20.71
C THR A 7 3.76 -29.92 -20.15
N LYS A 8 5.08 -29.91 -20.45
CA LYS A 8 5.98 -28.85 -20.00
C LYS A 8 5.64 -27.50 -20.65
N VAL A 9 5.31 -27.50 -21.94
CA VAL A 9 4.87 -26.29 -22.67
C VAL A 9 3.53 -25.78 -22.11
N SER A 10 2.57 -26.65 -21.83
CA SER A 10 1.30 -26.27 -21.21
C SER A 10 1.49 -25.63 -19.84
N HIS A 11 2.37 -26.18 -18.99
CA HIS A 11 2.70 -25.59 -17.69
C HIS A 11 3.32 -24.18 -17.79
N LEU A 12 4.23 -23.98 -18.73
CA LEU A 12 4.84 -22.66 -18.96
C LEU A 12 3.81 -21.64 -19.45
N LEU A 13 2.88 -22.06 -20.31
CA LEU A 13 1.80 -21.21 -20.79
C LEU A 13 0.89 -20.77 -19.63
N ASN A 14 0.55 -21.69 -18.73
CA ASN A 14 -0.27 -21.42 -17.55
C ASN A 14 0.42 -20.45 -16.58
N LEU A 15 1.72 -20.62 -16.34
CA LEU A 15 2.50 -19.70 -15.50
C LEU A 15 2.55 -18.29 -16.07
N LYS A 16 2.74 -18.17 -17.40
CA LYS A 16 2.76 -16.88 -18.09
C LYS A 16 1.39 -16.21 -18.09
N ALA A 17 0.31 -16.98 -18.22
CA ALA A 17 -1.06 -16.47 -18.09
C ALA A 17 -1.34 -15.99 -16.66
N PHE A 18 -0.91 -16.73 -15.65
CA PHE A 18 -1.00 -16.34 -14.24
C PHE A 18 -0.23 -15.05 -13.95
N GLU A 19 1.03 -14.96 -14.38
CA GLU A 19 1.86 -13.75 -14.24
C GLU A 19 1.18 -12.53 -14.85
N ARG A 20 0.60 -12.67 -16.05
CA ARG A 20 -0.11 -11.58 -16.72
C ARG A 20 -1.33 -11.12 -15.94
N ARG A 21 -2.13 -12.05 -15.41
CA ARG A 21 -3.31 -11.74 -14.58
C ARG A 21 -2.93 -11.08 -13.27
N LEU A 22 -1.86 -11.57 -12.63
CA LEU A 22 -1.37 -11.02 -11.39
C LEU A 22 -0.81 -9.60 -11.59
N THR A 23 -0.07 -9.37 -12.66
CA THR A 23 0.43 -8.04 -13.05
C THR A 23 -0.73 -7.09 -13.34
N GLU A 24 -1.76 -7.53 -14.04
CA GLU A 24 -2.96 -6.73 -14.35
C GLU A 24 -3.71 -6.30 -13.08
N VAL A 25 -3.94 -7.25 -12.16
CA VAL A 25 -4.57 -6.97 -10.86
C VAL A 25 -3.73 -5.98 -10.05
N ILE A 26 -2.42 -6.23 -9.91
CA ILE A 26 -1.52 -5.34 -9.17
C ILE A 26 -1.46 -3.95 -9.82
N ALA A 27 -1.36 -3.88 -11.15
CA ALA A 27 -1.34 -2.62 -11.89
C ALA A 27 -2.63 -1.81 -11.73
N CYS A 28 -3.78 -2.46 -11.57
CA CYS A 28 -5.03 -1.77 -11.24
C CYS A 28 -5.09 -1.29 -9.77
N LEU A 29 -4.53 -2.05 -8.83
CA LEU A 29 -4.58 -1.72 -7.39
C LEU A 29 -3.51 -0.70 -6.94
N GLN A 30 -2.33 -0.70 -7.56
CA GLN A 30 -1.19 0.17 -7.23
C GLN A 30 -1.46 1.69 -7.41
N PRO A 31 -2.06 2.18 -8.51
CA PRO A 31 -2.30 3.62 -8.70
C PRO A 31 -3.32 4.17 -7.69
N SER A 32 -4.37 3.39 -7.37
CA SER A 32 -5.32 3.75 -6.32
C SER A 32 -4.61 3.85 -4.97
N THR A 33 -3.79 2.85 -4.62
CA THR A 33 -3.05 2.80 -3.36
C THR A 33 -2.04 3.94 -3.23
N ASN A 34 -1.28 4.24 -4.28
CA ASN A 34 -0.31 5.34 -4.26
C ASN A 34 -1.00 6.70 -4.07
N ARG A 35 -2.18 6.92 -4.67
CA ARG A 35 -2.98 8.13 -4.44
C ARG A 35 -3.37 8.27 -2.96
N TRP A 36 -3.83 7.19 -2.32
CA TRP A 36 -4.17 7.20 -0.89
C TRP A 36 -2.95 7.44 0.01
N ARG A 37 -1.77 6.89 -0.34
CA ARG A 37 -0.51 7.16 0.39
C ARG A 37 -0.10 8.63 0.30
N ILE A 38 -0.17 9.22 -0.89
CA ILE A 38 0.16 10.64 -1.11
C ILE A 38 -0.83 11.52 -0.33
N LEU A 39 -2.12 11.23 -0.42
CA LEU A 39 -3.16 11.99 0.28
C LEU A 39 -2.96 11.96 1.80
N LEU A 40 -2.66 10.79 2.37
CA LEU A 40 -2.31 10.69 3.79
C LEU A 40 -1.07 11.49 4.17
N ALA A 41 -0.01 11.42 3.36
CA ALA A 41 1.22 12.17 3.61
C ALA A 41 0.97 13.68 3.60
N VAL A 42 0.23 14.19 2.61
CA VAL A 42 -0.14 15.61 2.51
C VAL A 42 -0.93 16.04 3.74
N ILE A 43 -1.98 15.30 4.12
CA ILE A 43 -2.84 15.67 5.25
C ILE A 43 -2.07 15.59 6.57
N SER A 44 -1.18 14.61 6.73
CA SER A 44 -0.30 14.51 7.89
C SER A 44 0.63 15.71 8.00
N ILE A 45 1.24 16.15 6.89
CA ILE A 45 2.12 17.33 6.86
C ILE A 45 1.31 18.59 7.18
N CYS A 46 0.15 18.78 6.57
CA CYS A 46 -0.74 19.90 6.86
C CYS A 46 -1.16 19.93 8.34
N THR A 47 -1.44 18.76 8.94
CA THR A 47 -1.79 18.65 10.36
C THR A 47 -0.60 18.99 11.25
N ALA A 48 0.61 18.54 10.90
CA ALA A 48 1.83 18.86 11.65
C ALA A 48 2.19 20.34 11.59
N VAL A 49 2.08 20.97 10.41
CA VAL A 49 2.28 22.41 10.24
C VAL A 49 1.18 23.19 10.96
N GLY A 50 -0.08 22.77 10.87
CA GLY A 50 -1.18 23.37 11.62
C GLY A 50 -0.99 23.28 13.14
N ALA A 51 -0.50 22.14 13.64
CA ALA A 51 -0.16 21.96 15.04
C ALA A 51 1.00 22.86 15.48
N TRP A 52 2.03 22.99 14.62
CA TRP A 52 3.15 23.88 14.88
C TRP A 52 2.72 25.34 14.99
N HIS A 53 1.88 25.80 14.05
CA HIS A 53 1.29 27.13 14.09
C HIS A 53 0.41 27.34 15.33
N TRP A 54 -0.34 26.32 15.73
CA TRP A 54 -1.19 26.37 16.92
C TRP A 54 -0.39 26.48 18.23
N ILE A 55 0.71 25.74 18.36
CA ILE A 55 1.58 25.74 19.55
C ILE A 55 2.42 27.02 19.65
N THR A 56 2.80 27.60 18.51
CA THR A 56 3.63 28.83 18.46
C THR A 56 2.81 30.10 18.72
N ASP A 57 1.47 30.01 18.68
CA ASP A 57 0.60 31.16 18.90
C ASP A 57 0.50 31.52 20.41
N PRO A 58 1.00 32.70 20.83
CA PRO A 58 1.02 33.10 22.23
C PRO A 58 -0.40 33.31 22.81
N HIS A 59 -1.42 33.52 21.98
CA HIS A 59 -2.82 33.63 22.44
C HIS A 59 -3.44 32.28 22.83
N THR A 60 -2.89 31.15 22.36
CA THR A 60 -3.40 29.81 22.66
C THR A 60 -3.26 29.45 24.14
N SER A 61 -2.27 30.00 24.83
CA SER A 61 -2.02 29.75 26.27
C SER A 61 -3.07 30.37 27.21
N ALA A 62 -3.91 31.28 26.70
CA ALA A 62 -4.90 32.02 27.49
C ALA A 62 -6.36 31.55 27.29
N VAL A 63 -6.62 30.65 26.33
CA VAL A 63 -7.97 30.18 25.98
C VAL A 63 -8.12 28.68 26.14
N SER A 64 -9.32 28.24 26.52
CA SER A 64 -9.63 26.80 26.64
C SER A 64 -9.48 26.07 25.31
N PHE A 65 -9.09 24.80 25.36
CA PHE A 65 -8.84 23.94 24.19
C PHE A 65 -9.95 24.05 23.13
N THR A 66 -11.21 23.92 23.55
CA THR A 66 -12.38 24.00 22.66
C THR A 66 -12.50 25.36 21.97
N GLN A 67 -12.24 26.46 22.67
CA GLN A 67 -12.30 27.81 22.11
C GLN A 67 -11.17 28.03 21.09
N SER A 68 -9.99 27.47 21.35
CA SER A 68 -8.85 27.52 20.43
C SER A 68 -9.08 26.71 19.15
N LEU A 69 -9.76 25.56 19.23
CA LEU A 69 -10.19 24.77 18.06
C LEU A 69 -11.18 25.55 17.16
N TRP A 70 -12.06 26.37 17.75
CA TRP A 70 -12.95 27.25 16.98
C TRP A 70 -12.20 28.41 16.31
N ASN A 71 -11.13 28.91 16.94
CA ASN A 71 -10.33 30.02 16.41
C ASN A 71 -9.40 29.62 15.26
N HIS A 72 -8.98 28.35 15.19
CA HIS A 72 -8.09 27.82 14.16
C HIS A 72 -8.76 26.75 13.29
N PRO A 73 -9.73 27.13 12.42
CA PRO A 73 -10.54 26.19 11.65
C PRO A 73 -9.72 25.31 10.68
N PHE A 74 -8.55 25.78 10.22
CA PHE A 74 -7.67 25.00 9.33
C PHE A 74 -7.08 23.76 10.02
N PHE A 75 -6.61 23.91 11.26
CA PHE A 75 -6.09 22.79 12.06
C PHE A 75 -7.20 21.81 12.46
N THR A 76 -8.34 22.33 12.87
CA THR A 76 -9.51 21.55 13.25
C THR A 76 -10.06 20.74 12.06
N LEU A 77 -10.15 21.35 10.88
CA LEU A 77 -10.59 20.67 9.67
C LEU A 77 -9.59 19.58 9.22
N ALA A 78 -8.28 19.89 9.22
CA ALA A 78 -7.25 18.91 8.86
C ALA A 78 -7.22 17.71 9.81
N SER A 79 -7.35 17.96 11.13
CA SER A 79 -7.39 16.90 12.14
C SER A 79 -8.67 16.06 12.07
N ILE A 80 -9.84 16.68 11.86
CA ILE A 80 -11.10 15.95 11.64
C ILE A 80 -11.01 15.06 10.40
N ILE A 81 -10.51 15.61 9.28
CA ILE A 81 -10.32 14.83 8.05
C ILE A 81 -9.35 13.66 8.30
N LEU A 82 -8.24 13.90 9.01
CA LEU A 82 -7.28 12.85 9.36
C LEU A 82 -7.92 11.74 10.22
N VAL A 83 -8.74 12.09 11.21
CA VAL A 83 -9.48 11.13 12.04
C VAL A 83 -10.49 10.34 11.22
N VAL A 84 -11.29 11.01 10.38
CA VAL A 84 -12.26 10.35 9.49
C VAL A 84 -11.56 9.37 8.54
N LEU A 85 -10.45 9.79 7.93
CA LEU A 85 -9.61 8.95 7.08
C LEU A 85 -9.06 7.73 7.83
N PHE A 86 -8.74 7.87 9.12
CA PHE A 86 -8.28 6.79 9.97
C PHE A 86 -9.40 5.78 10.30
N VAL A 87 -10.59 6.27 10.68
CA VAL A 87 -11.78 5.47 11.00
C VAL A 87 -12.31 4.73 9.77
N LEU A 88 -12.30 5.36 8.60
CA LEU A 88 -12.66 4.74 7.32
C LEU A 88 -11.67 3.64 6.87
N GLY A 89 -10.61 3.38 7.63
CA GLY A 89 -9.78 2.21 7.46
C GLY A 89 -8.84 2.31 6.26
N ILE A 90 -8.31 3.49 5.95
CA ILE A 90 -7.33 3.66 4.86
C ILE A 90 -6.12 2.75 5.02
N HIS A 91 -5.76 2.40 6.26
CA HIS A 91 -4.73 1.41 6.53
C HIS A 91 -5.00 0.08 5.78
N LYS A 92 -6.25 -0.38 5.72
CA LYS A 92 -6.63 -1.58 4.94
C LYS A 92 -6.51 -1.33 3.43
N ARG A 93 -6.88 -0.13 2.96
CA ARG A 93 -6.81 0.24 1.54
C ARG A 93 -5.37 0.36 1.03
N VAL A 94 -4.46 0.86 1.86
CA VAL A 94 -3.04 1.06 1.50
C VAL A 94 -2.23 -0.25 1.53
N ILE A 95 -2.65 -1.22 2.34
CA ILE A 95 -1.91 -2.48 2.55
C ILE A 95 -2.50 -3.62 1.70
N ALA A 96 -3.69 -3.46 1.11
CA ALA A 96 -4.30 -4.49 0.26
C ALA A 96 -3.38 -5.02 -0.87
N PRO A 97 -2.63 -4.18 -1.62
CA PRO A 97 -1.74 -4.69 -2.66
C PRO A 97 -0.53 -5.45 -2.08
N SER A 98 0.07 -4.95 -1.00
CA SER A 98 1.23 -5.60 -0.38
C SER A 98 0.84 -6.92 0.30
N ILE A 99 -0.39 -7.05 0.79
CA ILE A 99 -0.95 -8.31 1.27
C ILE A 99 -1.11 -9.30 0.11
N ILE A 100 -1.69 -8.90 -1.02
CA ILE A 100 -1.89 -9.79 -2.17
C ILE A 100 -0.54 -10.29 -2.71
N THR A 101 0.44 -9.40 -2.90
CA THR A 101 1.77 -9.79 -3.37
C THR A 101 2.48 -10.71 -2.38
N SER A 102 2.41 -10.44 -1.07
CA SER A 102 3.05 -11.29 -0.06
C SER A 102 2.41 -12.68 0.05
N ARG A 103 1.07 -12.77 0.00
CA ARG A 103 0.34 -14.05 -0.02
C ARG A 103 0.69 -14.88 -1.26
N THR A 104 0.78 -14.21 -2.41
CA THR A 104 1.17 -14.89 -3.65
C THR A 104 2.62 -15.37 -3.58
N ARG A 105 3.53 -14.54 -3.05
CA ARG A 105 4.94 -14.90 -2.84
C ARG A 105 5.11 -16.09 -1.89
N ALA A 106 4.25 -16.25 -0.88
CA ALA A 106 4.26 -17.40 0.00
C ALA A 106 3.93 -18.71 -0.74
N VAL A 107 2.86 -18.72 -1.55
CA VAL A 107 2.46 -19.88 -2.36
C VAL A 107 3.50 -20.17 -3.46
N LEU A 108 4.07 -19.14 -4.09
CA LEU A 108 5.14 -19.31 -5.08
C LEU A 108 6.44 -19.83 -4.44
N GLY A 109 6.68 -19.51 -3.17
CA GLY A 109 7.84 -19.95 -2.41
C GLY A 109 7.95 -21.48 -2.34
N ASP A 110 6.81 -22.16 -2.20
CA ASP A 110 6.73 -23.64 -2.19
C ASP A 110 7.22 -24.27 -3.51
N PHE A 111 7.18 -23.51 -4.62
CA PHE A 111 7.63 -23.93 -5.95
C PHE A 111 9.03 -23.41 -6.33
N ASN A 112 9.80 -22.86 -5.38
CA ASN A 112 11.06 -22.12 -5.66
C ASN A 112 10.85 -20.93 -6.63
N MET A 113 9.69 -20.29 -6.56
CA MET A 113 9.36 -19.10 -7.33
C MET A 113 9.11 -17.93 -6.37
N SER A 114 9.19 -16.71 -6.88
CA SER A 114 8.76 -15.50 -6.18
C SER A 114 8.18 -14.54 -7.21
N CYS A 115 7.50 -13.49 -6.77
CA CYS A 115 7.07 -12.41 -7.65
C CYS A 115 7.53 -11.06 -7.10
N ASP A 116 7.82 -10.12 -7.99
CA ASP A 116 8.14 -8.73 -7.66
C ASP A 116 6.88 -7.94 -7.26
N ASP A 117 7.04 -6.74 -6.72
CA ASP A 117 5.94 -5.88 -6.29
C ASP A 117 5.13 -5.34 -7.48
N THR A 118 5.66 -5.47 -8.70
CA THR A 118 4.97 -5.22 -9.97
C THR A 118 4.18 -6.44 -10.49
N GLY A 119 4.34 -7.61 -9.87
CA GLY A 119 3.68 -8.85 -10.26
C GLY A 119 4.46 -9.74 -11.22
N LYS A 120 5.67 -9.33 -11.61
CA LYS A 120 6.55 -10.13 -12.45
C LYS A 120 7.05 -11.37 -11.71
N LEU A 121 7.07 -12.54 -12.37
CA LEU A 121 7.59 -13.76 -11.76
C LEU A 121 9.13 -13.82 -11.81
N ILE A 122 9.74 -14.23 -10.70
CA ILE A 122 11.17 -14.44 -10.50
C ILE A 122 11.38 -15.89 -10.05
N LEU A 123 12.08 -16.68 -10.86
CA LEU A 123 12.53 -18.02 -10.45
C LEU A 123 13.68 -17.89 -9.46
N LYS A 124 13.58 -18.51 -8.28
CA LYS A 124 14.74 -18.65 -7.41
C LYS A 124 15.67 -19.73 -7.99
N PRO A 125 16.99 -19.49 -8.00
CA PRO A 125 17.93 -20.51 -8.44
C PRO A 125 17.81 -21.76 -7.54
N ARG A 126 17.85 -22.94 -8.14
CA ARG A 126 17.86 -24.22 -7.43
C ARG A 126 19.05 -24.20 -6.44
N PRO A 127 18.86 -24.55 -5.15
CA PRO A 127 19.99 -24.70 -4.24
C PRO A 127 20.93 -25.77 -4.82
N THR A 128 22.14 -25.36 -5.20
CA THR A 128 23.24 -26.26 -5.52
C THR A 128 23.68 -26.86 -4.20
N THR A 129 23.09 -28.00 -3.84
CA THR A 129 23.63 -28.86 -2.78
C THR A 129 25.03 -29.28 -3.23
N THR A 130 26.04 -28.66 -2.63
CA THR A 130 27.43 -29.16 -2.59
C THR A 130 27.50 -30.47 -1.81
#